data_AF-A0A8C5RR62-F1
#
_entry.id   AF-A0A8C5RR62-F1
#
_cell.length_a   1.000
_cell.length_b   1.000
_cell.length_c   1.000
_cell.angle_alpha   90.00
_cell.angle_beta   90.00
_cell.angle_gamma   90.00
#
_symmetry.space_group_name_H-M   'P 1'
#
loop_
_entity.id
_entity.type
_entity.pdbx_description
1 polymer ?
#
loop_
_entity_poly.entity_id
_entity_poly.type
_entity_poly.pdbx_seq_one_letter_code
_entity_poly.pdbx_strand_id
1 'polypeptide(L)'
;MSTLLLICGTAAATFFTCLDGWYLLRMPFSYLYARWLLPSLSDPLQEQQFRSWVLPSDLDLLVHMNNARYPREADMARCVYMVRCGLFQAIRALGGHTMLSASCCRFRRSLHLFERFTIRTRIRGWDHRAFFLEQRFVSARDGFVCAVLLVRQHVTGTTPGTAVEQVCRRKVESPALSEEIQHWLRYNEASSQNLRMESDVQEKSKAP
;
A
#
# COMPACT_ATOMS: atom_id res chain seq x y z
N MET A 1 -24.60 1.13 37.29
CA MET A 1 -23.34 1.67 36.73
C MET A 1 -22.34 0.56 36.36
N SER A 2 -22.16 -0.45 37.22
CA SER A 2 -21.19 -1.55 37.02
C SER A 2 -21.46 -2.45 35.80
N THR A 3 -22.74 -2.78 35.52
CA THR A 3 -23.10 -3.63 34.37
C THR A 3 -22.83 -2.95 33.02
N LEU A 4 -23.13 -1.66 32.91
CA LEU A 4 -22.88 -0.89 31.68
C LEU A 4 -21.38 -0.79 31.39
N LEU A 5 -20.56 -0.53 32.41
CA LEU A 5 -19.10 -0.51 32.30
C LEU A 5 -18.55 -1.87 31.83
N LEU A 6 -19.07 -2.97 32.36
CA LEU A 6 -18.67 -4.31 31.94
C LEU A 6 -19.04 -4.58 30.47
N ILE A 7 -20.25 -4.22 30.04
CA ILE A 7 -20.70 -4.37 28.65
C ILE A 7 -19.81 -3.54 27.72
N CYS A 8 -19.56 -2.28 28.05
CA CYS A 8 -18.68 -1.41 27.26
C CYS A 8 -17.25 -1.94 27.20
N GLY A 9 -16.71 -2.43 28.32
CA GLY A 9 -15.37 -3.01 28.40
C GLY A 9 -15.23 -4.26 27.52
N THR A 10 -16.18 -5.19 27.62
CA THR A 10 -16.21 -6.42 26.80
C THR A 10 -16.37 -6.11 25.32
N ALA A 11 -17.25 -5.16 24.97
CA ALA A 11 -17.44 -4.74 23.59
C ALA A 11 -16.15 -4.10 23.01
N ALA A 12 -15.48 -3.25 23.77
CA ALA A 12 -14.22 -2.64 23.37
C ALA A 12 -13.11 -3.69 23.19
N ALA A 13 -12.97 -4.61 24.15
CA ALA A 13 -12.03 -5.73 24.05
C ALA A 13 -12.28 -6.53 22.77
N THR A 14 -13.53 -6.95 22.53
CA THR A 14 -13.93 -7.70 21.33
C THR A 14 -13.59 -6.94 20.04
N PHE A 15 -13.85 -5.63 19.99
CA PHE A 15 -13.51 -4.80 18.83
C PHE A 15 -12.01 -4.79 18.54
N PHE A 16 -11.16 -4.62 19.56
CA PHE A 16 -9.72 -4.56 19.36
C PHE A 16 -9.08 -5.93 19.14
N THR A 17 -9.60 -7.01 19.75
CA THR A 17 -9.01 -8.35 19.63
C THR A 17 -9.53 -9.11 18.41
N CYS A 18 -10.80 -8.95 18.04
CA CYS A 18 -11.44 -9.77 17.00
C CYS A 18 -11.62 -9.02 15.67
N LEU A 19 -11.74 -7.70 15.69
CA LEU A 19 -12.05 -6.90 14.50
C LEU A 19 -10.89 -6.01 14.04
N ASP A 20 -9.71 -6.16 14.64
CA ASP A 20 -8.55 -5.30 14.36
C ASP A 20 -8.90 -3.80 14.44
N GLY A 21 -9.52 -3.44 15.57
CA GLY A 21 -10.05 -2.09 15.80
C GLY A 21 -9.06 -0.97 15.52
N TRP A 22 -7.76 -1.20 15.75
CA TRP A 22 -6.70 -0.25 15.42
C TRP A 22 -6.65 0.08 13.92
N TYR A 23 -6.78 -0.92 13.05
CA TYR A 23 -6.84 -0.68 11.61
C TYR A 23 -8.11 0.07 11.22
N LEU A 24 -9.26 -0.42 11.70
CA LEU A 24 -10.58 0.07 11.33
C LEU A 24 -10.78 1.53 11.74
N LEU A 25 -10.14 1.97 12.82
CA LEU A 25 -10.10 3.38 13.19
C LEU A 25 -9.06 4.15 12.36
N ARG A 26 -7.81 3.67 12.32
CA ARG A 26 -6.69 4.43 11.76
C ARG A 26 -6.82 4.72 10.27
N MET A 27 -7.37 3.81 9.47
CA MET A 27 -7.49 4.00 8.02
C MET A 27 -8.47 5.14 7.65
N PRO A 28 -9.72 5.15 8.13
CA PRO A 28 -10.62 6.31 7.94
C PRO A 28 -10.04 7.61 8.47
N PHE A 29 -9.45 7.61 9.68
CA PHE A 29 -8.83 8.83 10.23
C PHE A 29 -7.68 9.34 9.36
N SER A 30 -6.83 8.44 8.85
CA SER A 30 -5.72 8.81 7.97
C SER A 30 -6.23 9.34 6.63
N TYR A 31 -7.29 8.76 6.07
CA TYR A 31 -7.96 9.27 4.88
C TYR A 31 -8.52 10.68 5.11
N LEU A 32 -9.28 10.89 6.18
CA LEU A 32 -9.90 12.18 6.50
C LEU A 32 -8.83 13.26 6.78
N TYR A 33 -7.80 12.90 7.55
CA TYR A 33 -6.65 13.75 7.82
C TYR A 33 -5.93 14.14 6.52
N ALA A 34 -5.69 13.18 5.62
CA ALA A 34 -5.09 13.43 4.32
C ALA A 34 -5.96 14.32 3.43
N ARG A 35 -7.28 14.15 3.49
CA ARG A 35 -8.25 14.84 2.64
C ARG A 35 -8.46 16.30 3.04
N TRP A 36 -8.33 16.62 4.32
CA TRP A 36 -8.73 17.93 4.87
C TRP A 36 -7.61 18.72 5.55
N LEU A 37 -6.60 18.06 6.13
CA LEU A 37 -5.62 18.71 6.99
C LEU A 37 -4.21 18.71 6.40
N LEU A 38 -3.86 17.74 5.56
CA LEU A 38 -2.57 17.73 4.88
C LEU A 38 -2.60 18.57 3.59
N PRO A 39 -1.49 19.28 3.26
CA PRO A 39 -1.40 20.01 2.02
C PRO A 39 -1.46 19.04 0.83
N SER A 40 -2.25 19.43 -0.18
CA SER A 40 -2.35 18.68 -1.43
C SER A 40 -1.00 18.66 -2.14
N LEU A 41 -0.71 17.55 -2.82
CA LEU A 41 0.43 17.42 -3.71
C LEU A 41 -0.05 17.66 -5.14
N SER A 42 0.51 18.65 -5.80
CA SER A 42 0.11 19.04 -7.15
C SER A 42 0.52 18.02 -8.21
N ASP A 43 1.60 17.28 -7.96
CA ASP A 43 2.20 16.35 -8.91
C ASP A 43 2.18 14.92 -8.33
N PRO A 44 1.42 13.99 -8.93
CA PRO A 44 1.39 12.60 -8.48
C PRO A 44 2.73 11.89 -8.64
N LEU A 45 3.67 12.39 -9.45
CA LEU A 45 4.99 11.76 -9.62
C LEU A 45 5.99 12.10 -8.51
N GLN A 46 5.66 13.06 -7.64
CA GLN A 46 6.51 13.45 -6.51
C GLN A 46 6.53 12.37 -5.43
N GLU A 47 7.67 12.27 -4.77
CA GLU A 47 7.80 11.41 -3.60
C GLU A 47 7.01 11.99 -2.43
N GLN A 48 6.24 11.16 -1.74
CA GLN A 48 5.58 11.52 -0.50
C GLN A 48 6.15 10.77 0.70
N GLN A 49 6.27 11.50 1.80
CA GLN A 49 6.66 10.96 3.10
C GLN A 49 5.43 10.71 3.99
N PHE A 50 5.40 9.53 4.60
CA PHE A 50 4.47 9.16 5.68
C PHE A 50 5.29 8.74 6.89
N ARG A 51 5.11 9.43 8.04
CA ARG A 51 5.91 9.19 9.25
C ARG A 51 5.13 8.34 10.23
N SER A 52 5.80 7.38 10.85
CA SER A 52 5.20 6.48 11.84
C SER A 52 6.23 6.04 12.88
N TRP A 53 5.76 5.27 13.85
CA TRP A 53 6.53 4.67 14.93
C TRP A 53 6.26 3.17 14.97
N VAL A 54 7.25 2.38 15.38
CA VAL A 54 7.01 0.99 15.75
C VAL A 54 6.35 0.95 17.12
N LEU A 55 5.12 0.44 17.16
CA LEU A 55 4.32 0.27 18.37
C LEU A 55 4.49 -1.13 18.96
N PRO A 56 4.10 -1.36 20.23
CA PRO A 56 4.13 -2.70 20.83
C PRO A 56 3.37 -3.75 20.03
N SER A 57 2.24 -3.36 19.42
CA SER A 57 1.42 -4.24 18.57
C SER A 57 2.02 -4.51 17.18
N ASP A 58 3.15 -3.89 16.86
CA ASP A 58 3.87 -4.12 15.60
C ASP A 58 4.94 -5.21 15.73
N LEU A 59 5.27 -5.64 16.94
CA LEU A 59 6.37 -6.57 17.19
C LEU A 59 5.98 -8.03 16.95
N ASP A 60 6.96 -8.85 16.60
CA ASP A 60 6.88 -10.31 16.70
C ASP A 60 7.66 -10.84 17.91
N LEU A 61 7.78 -12.17 18.00
CA LEU A 61 8.46 -12.86 19.10
C LEU A 61 9.97 -12.55 19.18
N LEU A 62 10.57 -12.04 18.09
CA LEU A 62 11.97 -11.63 18.06
C LEU A 62 12.14 -10.14 18.40
N VAL A 63 11.06 -9.47 18.84
CA VAL A 63 11.08 -8.08 19.35
C VAL A 63 11.52 -7.08 18.27
N HIS A 64 11.33 -7.43 17.00
CA HIS A 64 11.42 -6.50 15.88
C HIS A 64 10.07 -6.30 15.21
N MET A 65 9.95 -5.23 14.42
CA MET A 65 8.77 -4.98 13.61
C MET A 65 8.48 -6.21 12.75
N ASN A 66 7.30 -6.77 12.93
CA ASN A 66 6.85 -7.96 12.23
C ASN A 66 6.76 -7.67 10.72
N ASN A 67 7.23 -8.61 9.92
CA ASN A 67 7.25 -8.52 8.46
C ASN A 67 5.86 -8.17 7.86
N ALA A 68 4.77 -8.67 8.45
CA ALA A 68 3.40 -8.37 8.01
C ALA A 68 2.97 -6.91 8.27
N ARG A 69 3.65 -6.20 9.17
CA ARG A 69 3.36 -4.78 9.44
C ARG A 69 3.93 -3.87 8.36
N TYR A 70 4.98 -4.27 7.64
CA TYR A 70 5.53 -3.47 6.55
C TYR A 70 4.51 -3.27 5.40
N PRO A 71 3.93 -4.31 4.78
CA PRO A 71 2.88 -4.11 3.77
C PRO A 71 1.68 -3.31 4.27
N ARG A 72 1.29 -3.51 5.54
CA ARG A 72 0.16 -2.80 6.15
C ARG A 72 0.41 -1.30 6.31
N GLU A 73 1.57 -0.92 6.86
CA GLU A 73 1.96 0.48 6.97
C GLU A 73 2.20 1.11 5.60
N ALA A 74 2.72 0.33 4.65
CA ALA A 74 2.88 0.74 3.26
C ALA A 74 1.52 1.02 2.62
N ASP A 75 0.49 0.24 2.91
CA ASP A 75 -0.86 0.48 2.39
C ASP A 75 -1.48 1.77 2.95
N MET A 76 -1.29 2.03 4.25
CA MET A 76 -1.66 3.29 4.87
C MET A 76 -0.99 4.48 4.18
N ALA A 77 0.34 4.41 3.98
CA ALA A 77 1.10 5.46 3.31
C ALA A 77 0.62 5.68 1.86
N ARG A 78 0.27 4.60 1.16
CA ARG A 78 -0.25 4.62 -0.22
C ARG A 78 -1.62 5.27 -0.29
N CYS A 79 -2.53 4.95 0.63
CA CYS A 79 -3.86 5.56 0.73
C CYS A 79 -3.73 7.08 0.94
N VAL A 80 -2.95 7.50 1.94
CA VAL A 80 -2.68 8.92 2.20
C VAL A 80 -2.04 9.58 0.97
N TYR A 81 -1.14 8.89 0.27
CA TYR A 81 -0.52 9.39 -0.95
C TYR A 81 -1.51 9.65 -2.08
N MET A 82 -2.34 8.66 -2.42
CA MET A 82 -3.33 8.78 -3.48
C MET A 82 -4.38 9.84 -3.19
N VAL A 83 -4.77 10.02 -1.93
CA VAL A 83 -5.70 11.08 -1.52
C VAL A 83 -5.06 12.45 -1.68
N ARG A 84 -3.81 12.63 -1.25
CA ARG A 84 -3.15 13.94 -1.28
C ARG A 84 -2.82 14.43 -2.68
N CYS A 85 -2.45 13.53 -3.58
CA CYS A 85 -2.22 13.86 -4.99
C CYS A 85 -3.49 13.81 -5.85
N GLY A 86 -4.68 13.57 -5.27
CA GLY A 86 -5.94 13.59 -6.00
C GLY A 86 -6.24 12.34 -6.84
N LEU A 87 -5.30 11.38 -6.96
CA LEU A 87 -5.49 10.15 -7.72
C LEU A 87 -6.66 9.32 -7.20
N PHE A 88 -6.84 9.24 -5.88
CA PHE A 88 -7.98 8.50 -5.31
C PHE A 88 -9.30 9.09 -5.80
N GLN A 89 -9.46 10.42 -5.74
CA GLN A 89 -10.68 11.09 -6.17
C GLN A 89 -10.86 10.99 -7.69
N ALA A 90 -9.79 11.13 -8.46
CA ALA A 90 -9.84 11.02 -9.91
C ALA A 90 -10.31 9.64 -10.37
N ILE A 91 -9.72 8.57 -9.82
CA ILE A 91 -10.10 7.19 -10.12
C ILE A 91 -11.57 6.95 -9.76
N ARG A 92 -12.02 7.39 -8.59
CA ARG A 92 -13.42 7.24 -8.17
C ARG A 92 -14.39 8.02 -9.06
N ALA A 93 -14.03 9.25 -9.46
CA ALA A 93 -14.84 10.08 -10.36
C ALA A 93 -14.97 9.46 -11.77
N LEU A 94 -13.95 8.71 -12.21
CA LEU A 94 -13.96 7.92 -13.45
C LEU A 94 -14.69 6.58 -13.31
N GLY A 95 -15.37 6.32 -12.19
CA GLY A 95 -16.06 5.05 -11.92
C GLY A 95 -15.12 3.89 -11.59
N GLY A 96 -13.84 4.17 -11.38
CA GLY A 96 -12.82 3.16 -11.13
C GLY A 96 -12.59 2.85 -9.65
N HIS A 97 -11.76 1.83 -9.42
CA HIS A 97 -11.20 1.50 -8.12
C HIS A 97 -9.80 0.89 -8.30
N THR A 98 -9.08 0.69 -7.20
CA THR A 98 -7.74 0.11 -7.24
C THR A 98 -7.63 -1.13 -6.39
N MET A 99 -6.84 -2.10 -6.85
CA MET A 99 -6.54 -3.32 -6.12
C MET A 99 -5.05 -3.65 -6.18
N LEU A 100 -4.50 -4.17 -5.08
CA LEU A 100 -3.14 -4.67 -5.07
C LEU A 100 -3.09 -6.03 -5.78
N SER A 101 -2.33 -6.12 -6.87
CA SER A 101 -2.23 -7.35 -7.69
C SER A 101 -0.95 -8.13 -7.43
N ALA A 102 0.14 -7.44 -7.11
CA ALA A 102 1.41 -8.05 -6.75
C ALA A 102 2.19 -7.07 -5.86
N SER A 103 2.98 -7.63 -4.95
CA SER A 103 3.96 -6.87 -4.19
C SER A 103 5.21 -7.72 -3.94
N CYS A 104 6.36 -7.07 -3.82
CA CYS A 104 7.60 -7.69 -3.39
C CYS A 104 8.21 -6.81 -2.30
N CYS A 105 8.58 -7.41 -1.17
CA CYS A 105 9.27 -6.73 -0.10
C CYS A 105 10.70 -7.24 0.02
N ARG A 106 11.66 -6.33 0.03
CA ARG A 106 13.06 -6.60 0.35
C ARG A 106 13.40 -5.97 1.69
N PHE A 107 13.72 -6.80 2.67
CA PHE A 107 14.17 -6.38 3.99
C PHE A 107 15.70 -6.23 4.02
N ARG A 108 16.18 -5.18 4.66
CA ARG A 108 17.61 -4.87 4.81
C ARG A 108 18.01 -4.76 6.28
N ARG A 109 17.17 -4.11 7.10
CA ARG A 109 17.40 -3.95 8.54
C ARG A 109 16.07 -3.87 9.28
N SER A 110 15.99 -4.53 10.43
CA SER A 110 14.83 -4.48 11.31
C SER A 110 14.66 -3.11 11.95
N LEU A 111 13.41 -2.67 12.07
CA LEU A 111 12.98 -1.56 12.92
C LEU A 111 12.59 -2.12 14.29
N HIS A 112 12.93 -1.40 15.36
CA HIS A 112 12.72 -1.86 16.75
C HIS A 112 11.62 -1.06 17.45
N LEU A 113 11.17 -1.54 18.61
CA LEU A 113 10.16 -0.88 19.43
C LEU A 113 10.48 0.62 19.63
N PHE A 114 9.47 1.46 19.39
CA PHE A 114 9.55 2.92 19.46
C PHE A 114 10.56 3.57 18.51
N GLU A 115 11.11 2.83 17.55
CA GLU A 115 11.89 3.44 16.48
C GLU A 115 10.95 4.22 15.55
N ARG A 116 11.36 5.47 15.25
CA ARG A 116 10.69 6.30 14.25
C ARG A 116 11.16 5.92 12.86
N PHE A 117 10.23 5.87 11.92
CA PHE A 117 10.55 5.65 10.51
C PHE A 117 9.67 6.51 9.59
N THR A 118 10.14 6.66 8.35
CA THR A 118 9.43 7.36 7.28
C THR A 118 9.26 6.41 6.10
N ILE A 119 8.04 6.26 5.61
CA ILE A 119 7.74 5.59 4.35
C ILE A 119 7.76 6.63 3.25
N ARG A 120 8.69 6.50 2.31
CA ARG A 120 8.79 7.30 1.09
C ARG A 120 8.11 6.57 -0.04
N THR A 121 6.97 7.08 -0.52
CA THR A 121 6.16 6.48 -1.57
C THR A 121 6.30 7.26 -2.87
N ARG A 122 6.53 6.57 -3.98
CA ARG A 122 6.61 7.20 -5.32
C ARG A 122 6.05 6.28 -6.39
N ILE A 123 5.24 6.82 -7.31
CA ILE A 123 4.92 6.16 -8.58
C ILE A 123 6.18 6.16 -9.46
N ARG A 124 6.63 4.96 -9.82
CA ARG A 124 7.78 4.74 -10.69
C ARG A 124 7.39 4.66 -12.17
N GLY A 125 6.12 4.37 -12.44
CA GLY A 125 5.49 4.39 -13.75
C GLY A 125 4.17 3.64 -13.73
N TRP A 126 3.57 3.46 -14.90
CA TRP A 126 2.35 2.69 -15.09
C TRP A 126 2.28 2.09 -16.49
N ASP A 127 1.48 1.03 -16.63
CA ASP A 127 1.02 0.51 -17.91
C ASP A 127 -0.49 0.83 -18.09
N HIS A 128 -1.15 0.15 -19.03
CA HIS A 128 -2.58 0.28 -19.27
C HIS A 128 -3.46 -0.19 -18.08
N ARG A 129 -2.97 -1.11 -17.25
CA ARG A 129 -3.74 -1.77 -16.18
C ARG A 129 -3.35 -1.33 -14.78
N ALA A 130 -2.11 -0.91 -14.55
CA ALA A 130 -1.55 -0.80 -13.21
C ALA A 130 -0.56 0.34 -13.03
N PHE A 131 -0.59 0.94 -11.84
CA PHE A 131 0.52 1.73 -11.31
C PHE A 131 1.61 0.81 -10.74
N PHE A 132 2.86 1.19 -10.94
CA PHE A 132 4.03 0.59 -10.30
C PHE A 132 4.58 1.58 -9.29
N LEU A 133 4.50 1.24 -8.01
CA LEU A 133 4.94 2.09 -6.90
C LEU A 133 6.14 1.48 -6.20
N GLU A 134 7.03 2.35 -5.73
CA GLU A 134 8.09 2.00 -4.79
C GLU A 134 7.82 2.68 -3.45
N GLN A 135 7.99 1.92 -2.37
CA GLN A 135 7.84 2.40 -1.00
C GLN A 135 9.04 2.02 -0.16
N ARG A 136 9.79 3.02 0.29
CA ARG A 136 11.02 2.81 1.07
C ARG A 136 10.78 3.14 2.54
N PHE A 137 11.05 2.18 3.42
CA PHE A 137 11.03 2.36 4.86
C PHE A 137 12.39 2.89 5.29
N VAL A 138 12.43 4.14 5.75
CA VAL A 138 13.66 4.84 6.11
C VAL A 138 13.70 5.08 7.61
N SER A 139 14.72 4.58 8.29
CA SER A 139 14.92 4.87 9.72
C SER A 139 15.13 6.37 9.92
N ALA A 140 14.40 6.96 10.86
CA ALA A 140 14.56 8.37 11.18
C ALA A 140 15.84 8.63 12.01
N ARG A 141 16.50 7.58 12.53
CA ARG A 141 17.72 7.69 13.33
C ARG A 141 18.94 8.05 12.48
N ASP A 142 19.11 7.37 11.35
CA ASP A 142 20.32 7.45 10.52
C ASP A 142 20.04 7.56 9.02
N GLY A 143 18.76 7.61 8.61
CA GLY A 143 18.38 7.70 7.20
C GLY A 143 18.55 6.42 6.40
N PHE A 144 18.86 5.28 7.05
CA PHE A 144 19.04 4.01 6.35
C PHE A 144 17.71 3.46 5.83
N VAL A 145 17.71 2.93 4.61
CA VAL A 145 16.56 2.23 4.03
C VAL A 145 16.45 0.82 4.63
N CYS A 146 15.58 0.65 5.61
CA CYS A 146 15.34 -0.60 6.33
C CYS A 146 14.62 -1.66 5.46
N ALA A 147 13.68 -1.24 4.61
CA ALA A 147 12.98 -2.12 3.68
C ALA A 147 12.52 -1.37 2.43
N VAL A 148 12.32 -2.09 1.33
CA VAL A 148 11.79 -1.57 0.07
C VAL A 148 10.64 -2.47 -0.38
N LEU A 149 9.48 -1.87 -0.65
CA LEU A 149 8.34 -2.54 -1.25
C LEU A 149 8.16 -2.05 -2.69
N LEU A 150 8.12 -2.98 -3.63
CA LEU A 150 7.60 -2.76 -4.97
C LEU A 150 6.14 -3.22 -5.01
N VAL A 151 5.28 -2.40 -5.59
CA VAL A 151 3.84 -2.62 -5.62
C VAL A 151 3.28 -2.44 -7.03
N ARG A 152 2.45 -3.40 -7.44
CA ARG A 152 1.67 -3.37 -8.68
C ARG A 152 0.21 -3.20 -8.30
N GLN A 153 -0.29 -1.98 -8.48
CA GLN A 153 -1.63 -1.60 -8.11
C GLN A 153 -2.48 -1.49 -9.37
N HIS A 154 -3.35 -2.47 -9.59
CA HIS A 154 -4.30 -2.47 -10.69
C HIS A 154 -5.32 -1.36 -10.51
N VAL A 155 -5.75 -0.81 -11.63
CA VAL A 155 -6.86 0.14 -11.76
C VAL A 155 -7.90 -0.53 -12.64
N THR A 156 -9.12 -0.61 -12.14
CA THR A 156 -10.26 -1.21 -12.84
C THR A 156 -11.31 -0.13 -13.10
N GLY A 157 -12.09 -0.28 -14.18
CA GLY A 157 -13.07 0.72 -14.63
C GLY A 157 -12.48 1.95 -15.33
N THR A 158 -11.18 2.20 -15.17
CA THR A 158 -10.41 3.22 -15.90
C THR A 158 -8.94 2.77 -16.04
N THR A 159 -8.07 3.62 -16.56
CA THR A 159 -6.63 3.35 -16.66
C THR A 159 -5.81 4.27 -15.73
N PRO A 160 -4.61 3.85 -15.31
CA PRO A 160 -3.68 4.71 -14.59
C PRO A 160 -3.39 6.03 -15.32
N GLY A 161 -3.18 5.97 -16.64
CA GLY A 161 -2.90 7.14 -17.46
C GLY A 161 -4.04 8.17 -17.41
N THR A 162 -5.27 7.73 -17.66
CA THR A 162 -6.46 8.61 -17.60
C THR A 162 -6.62 9.27 -16.23
N ALA A 163 -6.38 8.53 -15.13
CA ALA A 163 -6.43 9.09 -13.79
C ALA A 163 -5.36 10.16 -13.55
N VAL A 164 -4.12 9.94 -14.02
CA VAL A 164 -3.04 10.94 -13.92
C VAL A 164 -3.36 12.18 -14.77
N GLU A 165 -3.86 11.99 -15.99
CA GLU A 165 -4.25 13.10 -16.87
C GLU A 165 -5.35 13.96 -16.26
N GLN A 166 -6.33 13.35 -15.60
CA GLN A 166 -7.39 14.06 -14.90
C GLN A 166 -6.85 14.88 -13.72
N VAL A 167 -5.91 14.35 -12.95
CA VAL A 167 -5.26 15.09 -11.85
C VAL A 167 -4.42 16.25 -12.39
N CYS A 168 -3.56 15.97 -13.37
CA CYS A 168 -2.60 16.94 -13.90
C CYS A 168 -3.23 17.94 -14.88
N ARG A 169 -4.45 17.68 -15.37
CA ARG A 169 -5.15 18.45 -16.41
C ARG A 169 -4.35 18.59 -17.71
N ARG A 170 -3.50 17.59 -18.00
CA ARG A 170 -2.66 17.52 -19.20
C ARG A 170 -2.30 16.06 -19.46
N LYS A 171 -1.92 15.77 -20.70
CA LYS A 171 -1.29 14.49 -21.03
C LYS A 171 0.02 14.33 -20.26
N VAL A 172 0.19 13.20 -19.58
CA VAL A 172 1.43 12.85 -18.86
C VAL A 172 1.85 11.46 -19.31
N GLU A 173 3.07 11.38 -19.83
CA GLU A 173 3.65 10.09 -20.20
C GLU A 173 4.16 9.34 -18.97
N SER A 174 4.02 8.02 -19.03
CA SER A 174 4.53 7.12 -18.01
C SER A 174 6.06 7.21 -17.97
N PRO A 175 6.68 7.47 -16.80
CA PRO A 175 8.13 7.44 -16.68
C PRO A 175 8.71 6.08 -17.11
N ALA A 176 9.90 6.11 -17.71
CA ALA A 176 10.61 4.89 -18.05
C ALA A 176 10.93 4.07 -16.79
N LEU A 177 10.50 2.80 -16.79
CA LEU A 177 10.73 1.90 -15.66
C LEU A 177 12.19 1.47 -15.61
N SER A 178 12.78 1.50 -14.41
CA SER A 178 14.14 1.00 -14.17
C SER A 178 14.23 -0.51 -14.40
N GLU A 179 15.43 -0.99 -14.70
CA GLU A 179 15.68 -2.42 -14.94
C GLU A 179 15.22 -3.32 -13.79
N GLU A 180 15.40 -2.89 -12.54
CA GLU A 180 14.92 -3.61 -11.35
C GLU A 180 13.40 -3.88 -11.41
N ILE A 181 12.62 -2.86 -11.78
CA ILE A 181 11.16 -2.99 -11.90
C ILE A 181 10.82 -3.89 -13.07
N GLN A 182 11.52 -3.74 -14.21
CA GLN A 182 11.30 -4.60 -15.37
C GLN A 182 11.61 -6.08 -15.06
N HIS A 183 12.68 -6.38 -14.32
CA HIS A 183 12.98 -7.73 -13.84
C HIS A 183 11.87 -8.29 -12.96
N TRP A 184 11.38 -7.47 -12.02
CA TRP A 184 10.27 -7.87 -11.16
C TRP A 184 8.97 -8.10 -11.95
N LEU A 185 8.69 -7.29 -12.98
CA LEU A 185 7.54 -7.52 -13.87
C LEU A 185 7.68 -8.80 -14.68
N ARG A 186 8.88 -9.10 -15.21
CA ARG A 186 9.16 -10.38 -15.89
C ARG A 186 8.96 -11.57 -14.96
N TYR A 187 9.40 -11.46 -13.70
CA TYR A 187 9.15 -12.48 -12.67
C TYR A 187 7.65 -12.71 -12.46
N ASN A 188 6.86 -11.65 -12.29
CA ASN A 188 5.41 -11.76 -12.11
C ASN A 188 4.70 -12.36 -13.34
N GLU A 189 5.17 -12.03 -14.55
CA GLU A 189 4.63 -12.57 -15.79
C GLU A 189 4.92 -14.06 -15.92
N ALA A 190 6.17 -14.50 -15.68
CA ALA A 190 6.53 -15.91 -15.67
C ALA A 190 5.71 -16.69 -14.62
N SER A 191 5.55 -16.14 -13.42
CA SER A 191 4.68 -16.73 -12.39
C SER A 191 3.23 -16.83 -12.85
N SER A 192 2.71 -15.83 -13.55
CA SER A 192 1.33 -15.83 -14.05
C SER A 192 1.14 -16.89 -15.15
N GLN A 193 2.12 -17.08 -16.02
CA GLN A 193 2.09 -18.10 -17.08
C GLN A 193 2.08 -19.51 -16.48
N ASN A 194 2.91 -19.76 -15.47
CA ASN A 194 2.94 -21.05 -14.76
C ASN A 194 1.57 -21.38 -14.13
N LEU A 195 0.97 -20.42 -13.43
CA LEU A 195 -0.34 -20.62 -12.77
C LEU A 195 -1.49 -20.87 -13.77
N ARG A 196 -1.44 -20.26 -14.96
CA ARG A 196 -2.41 -20.55 -16.04
C ARG A 196 -2.25 -21.98 -16.55
N MET A 197 -1.02 -22.41 -16.82
CA MET A 197 -0.73 -23.78 -17.25
C MET A 197 -1.19 -24.82 -16.22
N GLU A 198 -0.96 -24.57 -14.93
CA GLU A 198 -1.45 -25.44 -13.84
C GLU A 198 -2.99 -25.54 -13.84
N SER A 199 -3.68 -24.42 -14.05
CA SER A 199 -5.15 -24.36 -14.09
C SER A 199 -5.71 -25.12 -15.30
N ASP A 200 -5.13 -24.95 -16.49
CA ASP A 200 -5.57 -25.63 -17.72
C ASP A 200 -5.40 -27.16 -17.61
N VAL A 201 -4.33 -27.63 -16.98
CA VAL A 201 -4.10 -29.07 -16.71
C VAL A 201 -5.16 -29.60 -15.74
N GLN A 202 -5.49 -28.83 -14.71
CA GLN A 202 -6.51 -29.23 -13.74
C GLN A 202 -7.91 -29.32 -14.36
N GLU A 203 -8.27 -28.39 -15.26
CA GLU A 203 -9.54 -28.45 -15.99
C GLU A 203 -9.62 -29.68 -16.92
N LYS A 204 -8.56 -29.97 -17.67
CA LYS A 204 -8.50 -31.17 -18.54
C LYS A 204 -8.58 -32.48 -17.77
N SER A 205 -8.00 -32.54 -16.57
CA SER A 205 -8.06 -33.73 -15.70
C SER A 205 -9.45 -33.99 -15.10
N LYS A 206 -10.33 -32.97 -15.10
CA LYS A 206 -11.71 -33.05 -14.59
C LYS A 206 -12.74 -33.28 -15.70
N ALA A 207 -12.32 -33.30 -16.97
CA ALA A 207 -13.21 -33.62 -18.08
C ALA A 207 -13.50 -35.14 -18.09
N PRO A 208 -14.78 -35.56 -18.21
CA PRO A 208 -15.20 -36.95 -18.15
C PRO A 208 -14.70 -37.81 -19.32
#